data_AF-A0AAU6S2U1-F1
#
_entry.id   AF-A0AAU6S2U1-F1
#
_cell.length_a   1.000
_cell.length_b   1.000
_cell.length_c   1.000
_cell.angle_alpha   90.00
_cell.angle_beta   90.00
_cell.angle_gamma   90.00
#
_symmetry.space_group_name_H-M   'P 1'
#
loop_
_entity.id
_entity.type
_entity.pdbx_description
1 polymer ?
#
loop_
_entity_poly.entity_id
_entity_poly.type
_entity_poly.pdbx_seq_one_letter_code
_entity_poly.pdbx_strand_id
1 'polypeptide(L)'
;MTIREAAVFYQLSTSSIHSWQQSLVPKTTRNKAPTKISNEALLKDVEQHPDDYMYERARRLGCSKTGIEAALKRLSITQKKDLRASKSMSDKKSDISK
;
A
#
# COMPACT_ATOMS: atom_id res chain seq x y z
N MET A 1 8.42 29.64 -32.14
CA MET A 1 7.40 28.60 -32.40
C MET A 1 6.17 28.91 -31.57
N THR A 2 5.02 29.10 -32.21
CA THR A 2 3.73 29.29 -31.52
C THR A 2 3.23 27.95 -30.94
N ILE A 3 2.30 27.97 -29.98
CA ILE A 3 1.72 26.74 -29.40
C ILE A 3 1.04 25.89 -30.49
N ARG A 4 0.45 26.51 -31.51
CA ARG A 4 -0.18 25.82 -32.64
C ARG A 4 0.84 25.17 -33.55
N GLU A 5 1.92 25.88 -33.89
CA GLU A 5 3.05 25.30 -34.64
C GLU A 5 3.67 24.13 -33.88
N ALA A 6 3.88 24.28 -32.57
CA ALA A 6 4.39 23.23 -31.70
C ALA A 6 3.47 22.00 -31.67
N ALA A 7 2.16 22.21 -31.56
CA ALA A 7 1.17 21.13 -31.57
C ALA A 7 1.22 20.31 -32.87
N VAL A 8 1.34 20.99 -34.02
CA VAL A 8 1.49 20.34 -35.32
C VAL A 8 2.83 19.61 -35.43
N PHE A 9 3.92 20.27 -35.05
CA PHE A 9 5.27 19.72 -35.15
C PHE A 9 5.44 18.45 -34.30
N TYR A 10 4.95 18.46 -33.06
CA TYR A 10 5.04 17.33 -32.14
C TYR A 10 3.85 16.35 -32.23
N GLN A 11 2.86 16.62 -33.09
CA GLN A 11 1.62 15.84 -33.21
C GLN A 11 0.89 15.69 -31.86
N LEU A 12 0.88 16.75 -31.07
CA LEU A 12 0.22 16.83 -29.77
C LEU A 12 -1.00 17.74 -29.83
N SER A 13 -1.91 17.57 -28.87
CA SER A 13 -2.99 18.55 -28.69
C SER A 13 -2.43 19.87 -28.14
N THR A 14 -3.01 21.00 -28.53
CA THR A 14 -2.69 22.30 -27.93
C THR A 14 -2.93 22.30 -26.42
N SER A 15 -3.93 21.56 -25.94
CA SER A 15 -4.21 21.35 -24.51
C SER A 15 -3.08 20.62 -23.77
N SER A 16 -2.39 19.67 -24.40
CA SER A 16 -1.24 18.98 -23.79
C SER A 16 -0.10 19.96 -23.54
N ILE A 17 0.21 20.80 -24.52
CA ILE A 17 1.26 21.81 -24.42
C ILE A 17 0.91 22.84 -23.34
N HIS A 18 -0.33 23.32 -23.33
CA HIS A 18 -0.80 24.24 -22.28
C HIS A 18 -0.74 23.59 -20.89
N SER A 19 -1.14 22.32 -20.76
CA SER A 19 -1.06 21.60 -19.48
C SER A 19 0.38 21.46 -18.97
N TRP A 20 1.36 21.28 -19.87
CA TRP A 20 2.77 21.20 -19.50
C TRP A 20 3.35 22.57 -19.15
N GLN A 21 2.94 23.64 -19.85
CA GLN A 21 3.32 25.01 -19.47
C GLN A 21 2.87 25.36 -18.05
N GLN A 22 1.66 24.94 -17.66
CA GLN A 22 1.14 25.18 -16.31
C GLN A 22 1.82 24.33 -15.23
N SER A 23 2.34 23.15 -15.59
CA SER A 23 3.00 22.25 -14.65
C SER A 23 4.12 21.50 -15.36
N LEU A 24 5.34 22.02 -15.22
CA LEU A 24 6.55 21.44 -15.79
C LEU A 24 7.07 20.25 -14.98
N VAL A 25 6.57 20.07 -13.75
CA VAL A 25 6.96 18.94 -12.89
C VAL A 25 6.24 17.67 -13.39
N PRO A 26 6.97 16.61 -13.75
CA PRO A 26 6.35 15.35 -14.15
C PRO A 26 5.45 14.78 -13.05
N LYS A 27 4.26 14.33 -13.44
CA LYS A 27 3.38 13.56 -12.54
C LYS A 27 3.92 12.14 -12.43
N THR A 28 4.71 11.86 -11.39
CA THR A 28 5.38 10.56 -11.23
C THR A 28 4.42 9.42 -10.90
N THR A 29 3.45 9.66 -10.01
CA THR A 29 2.56 8.62 -9.51
C THR A 29 1.09 9.03 -9.55
N ARG A 30 0.22 8.04 -9.75
CA ARG A 30 -1.23 8.24 -9.71
C ARG A 30 -1.70 8.18 -8.26
N ASN A 31 -2.40 9.22 -7.80
CA ASN A 31 -3.12 9.17 -6.53
C ASN A 31 -4.34 8.23 -6.69
N LYS A 32 -4.30 7.05 -6.08
CA LYS A 32 -5.38 6.05 -6.11
C LYS A 32 -5.74 5.63 -4.68
N ALA A 33 -7.03 5.72 -4.36
CA ALA A 33 -7.55 5.25 -3.09
C ALA A 33 -7.43 3.72 -2.94
N PRO A 34 -7.30 3.20 -1.69
CA PRO A 34 -7.30 1.78 -1.42
C PRO A 34 -8.61 1.12 -1.86
N THR A 35 -8.53 -0.01 -2.56
CA THR A 35 -9.74 -0.69 -3.07
C THR A 35 -10.35 -1.66 -2.07
N LYS A 36 -9.53 -2.51 -1.41
CA LYS A 36 -10.02 -3.58 -0.52
C LYS A 36 -9.82 -3.31 0.98
N ILE A 37 -8.73 -2.64 1.36
CA ILE A 37 -8.34 -2.45 2.76
C ILE A 37 -8.42 -0.97 3.09
N SER A 38 -9.43 -0.58 3.89
CA SER A 38 -9.54 0.76 4.45
C SER A 38 -8.38 1.05 5.40
N ASN A 39 -7.86 2.29 5.36
CA ASN A 39 -6.79 2.72 6.26
C ASN A 39 -7.22 2.66 7.74
N GLU A 40 -8.46 3.04 8.03
CA GLU A 40 -9.00 3.05 9.40
C GLU A 40 -9.10 1.65 10.00
N ALA A 41 -9.58 0.68 9.20
CA ALA A 41 -9.70 -0.70 9.64
C ALA A 41 -8.31 -1.31 9.92
N LEU A 42 -7.31 -0.99 9.09
CA LEU A 42 -5.95 -1.45 9.29
C LEU A 42 -5.29 -0.81 10.52
N LEU A 43 -5.50 0.48 10.76
CA LEU A 43 -4.97 1.16 11.95
C LEU A 43 -5.52 0.56 13.24
N LYS A 44 -6.84 0.31 13.31
CA LYS A 44 -7.47 -0.35 14.46
C LYS A 44 -6.91 -1.75 14.72
N ASP A 45 -6.69 -2.54 13.66
CA ASP A 45 -6.08 -3.87 13.79
C ASP A 45 -4.61 -3.80 14.26
N VAL A 46 -3.85 -2.79 13.82
CA VAL A 46 -2.47 -2.56 14.27
C VAL A 46 -2.42 -2.15 15.75
N GLU A 47 -3.34 -1.29 16.21
CA GLU A 47 -3.42 -0.88 17.61
C GLU A 47 -3.81 -2.03 18.55
N GLN A 48 -4.78 -2.86 18.16
CA GLN A 48 -5.23 -3.99 18.98
C GLN A 48 -4.22 -5.13 19.04
N HIS A 49 -3.47 -5.31 17.94
CA HIS A 49 -2.61 -6.46 17.75
C HIS A 49 -1.27 -6.03 17.15
N PRO A 50 -0.36 -5.40 17.90
CA PRO A 50 0.88 -4.85 17.33
C PRO A 50 1.85 -5.92 16.82
N ASP A 51 1.93 -7.06 17.50
CA ASP A 51 2.92 -8.11 17.23
C ASP A 51 2.42 -9.22 16.29
N ASP A 52 1.15 -9.17 15.90
CA ASP A 52 0.55 -10.21 15.07
C ASP A 52 1.14 -10.26 13.67
N TYR A 53 1.26 -11.49 13.18
CA TYR A 53 1.78 -11.73 11.86
C TYR A 53 0.81 -11.27 10.77
N MET A 54 1.35 -10.88 9.62
CA MET A 54 0.57 -10.42 8.48
C MET A 54 -0.52 -11.42 8.01
N TYR A 55 -0.32 -12.74 8.20
CA TYR A 55 -1.32 -13.74 7.83
C TYR A 55 -2.51 -13.78 8.80
N GLU A 56 -2.31 -13.45 10.07
CA GLU A 56 -3.37 -13.36 11.08
C GLU A 56 -4.26 -12.15 10.79
N ARG A 57 -3.63 -11.00 10.55
CA ARG A 57 -4.30 -9.76 10.12
C ARG A 57 -5.09 -9.97 8.83
N ALA A 58 -4.49 -10.67 7.87
CA ALA A 58 -5.12 -11.01 6.60
C ALA A 58 -6.38 -11.86 6.79
N ARG A 59 -6.36 -12.82 7.73
CA ARG A 59 -7.53 -13.64 8.08
C ARG A 59 -8.67 -12.80 8.69
N ARG A 60 -8.34 -11.81 9.54
CA ARG A 60 -9.33 -10.90 10.15
C ARG A 60 -9.96 -9.96 9.13
N LEU A 61 -9.13 -9.38 8.27
CA LEU A 61 -9.55 -8.38 7.28
C LEU A 61 -10.01 -9.01 5.95
N GLY A 62 -10.08 -10.34 5.85
CA GLY A 62 -10.57 -11.05 4.66
C GLY A 62 -9.75 -10.78 3.40
N CYS A 63 -8.43 -10.62 3.52
CA CYS A 63 -7.56 -10.25 2.41
C CYS A 63 -6.32 -11.16 2.31
N SER A 64 -5.45 -10.91 1.33
CA SER A 64 -4.19 -11.65 1.19
C SER A 64 -3.11 -11.05 2.10
N LYS A 65 -2.17 -11.89 2.54
CA LYS A 65 -0.94 -11.45 3.25
C LYS A 65 -0.22 -10.32 2.50
N THR A 66 -0.09 -10.44 1.18
CA THR A 66 0.54 -9.43 0.32
C THR A 66 -0.24 -8.12 0.27
N GLY A 67 -1.58 -8.19 0.36
CA GLY A 67 -2.44 -7.02 0.45
C GLY A 67 -2.22 -6.25 1.76
N ILE A 68 -2.12 -6.96 2.89
CA ILE A 68 -1.76 -6.37 4.19
C ILE A 68 -0.38 -5.71 4.13
N GLU A 69 0.61 -6.41 3.59
CA GLU A 69 1.97 -5.86 3.46
C GLU A 69 1.99 -4.55 2.66
N ALA A 70 1.31 -4.52 1.50
CA ALA A 70 1.21 -3.32 0.69
C ALA A 70 0.45 -2.19 1.42
N ALA A 71 -0.57 -2.52 2.21
CA ALA A 71 -1.34 -1.55 2.97
C ALA A 71 -0.54 -0.97 4.16
N LEU A 72 0.29 -1.78 4.83
CA LEU A 72 1.20 -1.32 5.88
C LEU A 72 2.29 -0.40 5.31
N LYS A 73 2.90 -0.77 4.17
CA LYS A 73 3.88 0.07 3.47
C LYS A 73 3.29 1.42 3.06
N ARG A 74 2.02 1.44 2.62
CA ARG A 74 1.30 2.69 2.29
C ARG A 74 1.16 3.63 3.50
N LEU A 75 0.99 3.07 4.71
CA LEU A 75 0.87 3.84 5.95
C LEU A 75 2.22 4.10 6.63
N SER A 76 3.33 3.70 6.01
CA SER A 76 4.68 3.79 6.59
C SER A 76 4.85 3.07 7.93
N ILE A 77 4.01 2.05 8.21
CA ILE A 77 4.09 1.26 9.43
C ILE A 77 5.10 0.13 9.23
N THR A 78 6.13 0.10 10.07
CA THR A 78 7.15 -0.97 10.07
C THR A 78 7.29 -1.54 11.47
N GLN A 79 7.22 -2.87 11.60
CA GLN A 79 7.54 -3.55 12.85
C GLN A 79 8.98 -4.05 12.81
N LYS A 80 9.78 -3.65 13.80
CA LYS A 80 11.15 -4.13 13.97
C LYS A 80 11.11 -5.33 14.90
N LYS A 81 11.77 -6.41 14.48
CA LYS A 81 11.95 -7.61 15.31
C LYS A 81 12.64 -7.25 16.62
N ASP A 82 11.99 -7.53 17.76
CA ASP A 82 12.66 -7.49 19.05
C ASP A 82 13.65 -8.66 19.12
N LEU A 83 14.91 -8.37 19.49
CA LEU A 83 15.98 -9.37 19.63
C LEU A 83 15.97 -10.04 21.00
N ARG A 84 15.14 -9.56 21.92
CA ARG A 84 14.91 -10.23 23.21
C ARG A 84 14.26 -11.58 22.92
N ALA A 85 14.90 -12.65 23.38
CA ALA A 85 14.52 -14.03 23.10
C ALA A 85 13.00 -14.22 23.26
N SER A 86 12.32 -14.54 22.17
CA SER A 86 10.91 -14.90 22.18
C SER A 86 10.76 -16.14 23.05
N LYS A 87 9.97 -16.08 24.13
CA LYS A 87 9.50 -17.27 24.82
C LYS A 87 8.78 -18.11 23.76
N SER A 88 9.43 -19.16 23.27
CA SER A 88 8.89 -20.08 22.28
C SER A 88 7.54 -20.58 22.80
N MET A 89 6.46 -20.29 22.07
CA MET A 89 5.19 -20.96 22.30
C MET A 89 5.42 -22.44 22.02
N SER A 90 5.13 -23.29 23.00
CA SER A 90 5.25 -24.73 22.85
C SER A 90 4.29 -25.21 21.78
N ASP A 91 4.78 -26.06 20.86
CA ASP A 91 3.98 -26.74 19.85
C ASP A 91 2.86 -27.54 20.52
N LYS A 92 1.67 -26.96 20.61
CA LYS A 92 0.48 -27.68 21.03
C LYS A 92 -0.02 -28.44 19.81
N LYS A 93 0.55 -29.62 19.57
CA LYS A 93 -0.05 -30.61 18.66
C LYS A 93 -1.51 -30.80 19.09
N SER A 94 -2.44 -30.40 18.22
CA SER A 94 -3.82 -30.83 18.36
C SER A 94 -3.84 -32.30 17.96
N ASP A 95 -3.99 -33.18 18.94
CA ASP A 95 -4.42 -34.55 18.71
C ASP A 95 -5.77 -34.49 18.00
N ILE A 96 -5.77 -34.76 16.71
CA ILE A 96 -6.97 -35.12 15.97
C ILE A 96 -7.31 -36.54 16.42
N SER A 97 -8.28 -36.63 17.32
CA SER A 97 -8.82 -37.91 17.78
C SER A 97 -10.27 -38.04 17.31
N LYS A 98 -10.50 -39.16 16.60
CA LYS A 98 -11.74 -39.80 16.15
C LYS A 98 -12.33 -39.40 14.80
#